data_AF-A0A7S1AL23-F1
#
_entry.id   AF-A0A7S1AL23-F1
#
_cell.length_a   1.000
_cell.length_b   1.000
_cell.length_c   1.000
_cell.angle_alpha   90.00
_cell.angle_beta   90.00
_cell.angle_gamma   90.00
#
_symmetry.space_group_name_H-M   'P 1'
#
loop_
_entity.id
_entity.type
_entity.pdbx_description
1 polymer ?
#
loop_
_entity_poly.entity_id
_entity_poly.type
_entity_poly.pdbx_seq_one_letter_code
_entity_poly.pdbx_strand_id
1 'polypeptide(L)'
;QGFGCKRVVQMAQFQPGDTLFFKNAASNIWCPGLAKGQDEDGKLTIHFLCEKGQREATVLPEHIKDFVRKEPIPELKADDLVQVWSVSQSKLVDSSVMQVATENVTVDANGTDRVMKPGSVQVQFQTKDGLGFKWIEPDNIPLYLMKVPAVEQTFAHNDVVSSWYRKECLWKPAVVVEVLKEAKNGQEKGAVKVKYESGTEWVRADLVSTHLKKDGQKPPTGSCTIC
;
A
#
# COMPACT_ATOMS: atom_id res chain seq x y z
N GLN A 1 -49.30 -24.71 -19.89
CA GLN A 1 -49.30 -23.92 -18.64
C GLN A 1 -47.86 -23.69 -18.22
N GLY A 2 -47.48 -22.42 -18.10
CA GLY A 2 -46.34 -21.90 -17.32
C GLY A 2 -44.96 -22.52 -17.49
N PHE A 3 -44.11 -21.89 -18.32
CA PHE A 3 -42.66 -21.96 -18.16
C PHE A 3 -42.28 -21.45 -16.77
N GLY A 4 -41.87 -22.36 -15.88
CA GLY A 4 -41.33 -22.02 -14.57
C GLY A 4 -39.96 -21.39 -14.72
N CYS A 5 -39.93 -20.09 -15.02
CA CYS A 5 -38.76 -19.24 -14.92
C CYS A 5 -38.33 -19.19 -13.45
N LYS A 6 -37.55 -20.18 -13.00
CA LYS A 6 -36.69 -20.03 -11.82
C LYS A 6 -35.51 -19.14 -12.21
N ARG A 7 -35.79 -17.86 -12.51
CA ARG A 7 -34.79 -16.81 -12.35
C ARG A 7 -34.58 -16.68 -10.85
N VAL A 8 -33.67 -17.49 -10.32
CA VAL A 8 -32.99 -17.13 -9.09
C VAL A 8 -32.30 -15.82 -9.43
N VAL A 9 -32.87 -14.70 -8.96
CA VAL A 9 -32.15 -13.43 -8.90
C VAL A 9 -31.02 -13.69 -7.92
N GLN A 10 -29.89 -14.19 -8.44
CA GLN A 10 -28.68 -14.34 -7.67
C GLN A 10 -28.28 -12.90 -7.33
N MET A 11 -28.53 -12.50 -6.09
CA MET A 11 -28.16 -11.16 -5.63
C MET A 11 -26.66 -11.01 -5.89
N ALA A 12 -26.29 -9.99 -6.68
CA ALA A 12 -24.89 -9.72 -6.98
C ALA A 12 -24.15 -9.53 -5.65
N GLN A 13 -23.21 -10.44 -5.37
CA GLN A 13 -22.44 -10.45 -4.12
C GLN A 13 -21.55 -9.20 -4.01
N PHE A 14 -21.23 -8.60 -5.15
CA PHE A 14 -20.35 -7.45 -5.28
C PHE A 14 -21.03 -6.36 -6.08
N GLN A 15 -20.95 -5.13 -5.57
CA GLN A 15 -21.47 -3.94 -6.23
C GLN A 15 -20.31 -3.16 -6.88
N PRO A 16 -20.54 -2.46 -8.01
CA PRO A 16 -19.54 -1.57 -8.57
C PRO A 16 -19.05 -0.56 -7.51
N GLY A 17 -17.73 -0.45 -7.36
CA GLY A 17 -17.10 0.39 -6.34
C GLY A 17 -16.82 -0.32 -5.01
N ASP A 18 -17.29 -1.57 -4.81
CA ASP A 18 -16.86 -2.38 -3.67
C ASP A 18 -15.33 -2.51 -3.69
N THR A 19 -14.69 -2.20 -2.56
CA THR A 19 -13.26 -2.47 -2.39
C THR A 19 -13.05 -3.94 -2.09
N LEU A 20 -12.11 -4.53 -2.82
CA LEU A 20 -11.77 -5.94 -2.76
C LEU A 20 -10.26 -6.13 -2.72
N PHE A 21 -9.84 -7.28 -2.22
CA PHE A 21 -8.50 -7.80 -2.43
C PHE A 21 -8.57 -8.92 -3.45
N PHE A 22 -7.79 -8.78 -4.52
CA PHE A 22 -7.63 -9.78 -5.56
C PHE A 22 -6.29 -10.49 -5.41
N LYS A 23 -6.30 -11.81 -5.38
CA LYS A 23 -5.10 -12.62 -5.37
C LYS A 23 -4.53 -12.68 -6.78
N ASN A 24 -3.43 -11.99 -7.04
CA ASN A 24 -2.76 -12.09 -8.33
C ASN A 24 -2.18 -13.50 -8.49
N ALA A 25 -2.71 -14.28 -9.43
CA ALA A 25 -2.29 -15.65 -9.67
C ALA A 25 -0.79 -15.79 -10.02
N ALA A 26 -0.21 -14.79 -10.68
CA ALA A 26 1.20 -14.84 -11.11
C ALA A 26 2.19 -14.62 -9.95
N SER A 27 1.86 -13.74 -9.00
CA SER A 27 2.73 -13.40 -7.87
C SER A 27 2.30 -14.04 -6.55
N ASN A 28 1.10 -14.61 -6.50
CA ASN A 28 0.46 -15.12 -5.28
C ASN A 28 0.30 -14.05 -4.17
N ILE A 29 0.29 -12.76 -4.56
CA ILE A 29 0.13 -11.60 -3.66
C ILE A 29 -1.31 -11.08 -3.71
N TRP A 30 -1.82 -10.66 -2.57
CA TRP A 30 -3.10 -9.95 -2.47
C TRP A 30 -2.93 -8.48 -2.83
N CYS A 31 -3.65 -8.05 -3.86
CA CYS A 31 -3.63 -6.72 -4.42
C CYS A 31 -4.95 -6.01 -4.12
N PRO A 32 -4.94 -4.74 -3.70
CA PRO A 32 -6.18 -3.99 -3.57
C PRO A 32 -6.80 -3.74 -4.95
N GLY A 33 -8.11 -3.64 -4.99
CA GLY A 33 -8.88 -3.38 -6.19
C GLY A 33 -10.32 -2.96 -5.92
N LEU A 34 -11.04 -2.69 -7.01
CA LEU A 34 -12.43 -2.28 -7.05
C LEU A 34 -13.22 -3.23 -7.91
N ALA A 35 -14.36 -3.69 -7.42
CA ALA A 35 -15.36 -4.34 -8.25
C ALA A 35 -15.88 -3.36 -9.31
N LYS A 36 -15.94 -3.80 -10.56
CA LYS A 36 -16.66 -3.10 -11.63
C LYS A 36 -18.10 -3.57 -11.79
N GLY A 37 -18.43 -4.70 -11.17
CA GLY A 37 -19.74 -5.31 -11.22
C GLY A 37 -19.65 -6.79 -11.54
N GLN A 38 -20.81 -7.43 -11.49
CA GLN A 38 -20.99 -8.84 -11.78
C GLN A 38 -21.93 -8.96 -12.98
N ASP A 39 -21.56 -9.77 -13.98
CA ASP A 39 -22.40 -9.97 -15.17
C ASP A 39 -23.57 -10.95 -14.91
N GLU A 40 -24.40 -11.18 -15.94
CA GLU A 40 -25.57 -12.08 -15.84
C GLU A 40 -25.19 -13.54 -15.54
N ASP A 41 -23.96 -13.95 -15.87
CA ASP A 41 -23.41 -15.28 -15.58
C ASP A 41 -22.78 -15.36 -14.17
N GLY A 42 -22.78 -14.27 -13.42
CA GLY A 42 -22.15 -14.19 -12.10
C GLY A 42 -20.65 -13.94 -12.15
N LYS A 43 -20.04 -13.65 -13.31
CA LYS A 43 -18.61 -13.36 -13.40
C LYS A 43 -18.33 -11.96 -12.87
N LEU A 44 -17.32 -11.85 -12.02
CA LEU A 44 -16.94 -10.60 -11.37
C LEU A 44 -15.79 -9.94 -12.12
N THR A 45 -15.98 -8.71 -12.56
CA THR A 45 -14.88 -7.89 -13.12
C THR A 45 -14.27 -7.02 -12.02
N ILE A 46 -12.94 -7.03 -11.89
CA ILE A 46 -12.19 -6.33 -10.86
C ILE A 46 -11.09 -5.49 -11.52
N HIS A 47 -11.02 -4.21 -11.16
CA HIS A 47 -9.87 -3.36 -11.43
C HIS A 47 -8.94 -3.39 -10.22
N PHE A 48 -7.70 -3.80 -10.37
CA PHE A 48 -6.78 -3.94 -9.25
C PHE A 48 -5.41 -3.34 -9.57
N LEU A 49 -4.68 -2.94 -8.52
CA LEU A 49 -3.31 -2.46 -8.63
C LEU A 49 -2.32 -3.58 -8.32
N CYS A 50 -1.37 -3.84 -9.21
CA CYS A 50 -0.24 -4.74 -8.94
C CYS A 50 1.09 -4.09 -9.32
N GLU A 51 2.19 -4.85 -9.20
CA GLU A 51 3.55 -4.40 -9.51
C GLU A 51 3.73 -3.89 -10.94
N LYS A 52 2.96 -4.45 -11.88
CA LYS A 52 2.96 -4.04 -13.29
C LYS A 52 1.98 -2.89 -13.59
N GLY A 53 1.32 -2.37 -12.55
CA GLY A 53 0.35 -1.29 -12.61
C GLY A 53 -1.09 -1.74 -12.46
N GLN A 54 -1.99 -0.86 -12.88
CA GLN A 54 -3.42 -1.12 -12.89
C GLN A 54 -3.75 -2.20 -13.92
N ARG A 55 -4.57 -3.17 -13.52
CA ARG A 55 -4.99 -4.31 -14.34
C ARG A 55 -6.47 -4.58 -14.12
N GLU A 56 -7.04 -5.31 -15.06
CA GLU A 56 -8.40 -5.83 -14.99
C GLU A 56 -8.35 -7.35 -14.97
N ALA A 57 -9.21 -7.97 -14.17
CA ALA A 57 -9.42 -9.41 -14.17
C ALA A 57 -10.92 -9.71 -14.13
N THR A 58 -11.32 -10.76 -14.84
CA THR A 58 -12.66 -11.36 -14.73
C THR A 58 -12.54 -12.69 -14.01
N VAL A 59 -13.25 -12.83 -12.89
CA VAL A 59 -13.24 -14.01 -12.04
C VAL A 59 -14.54 -14.76 -12.19
N LEU A 60 -14.44 -16.06 -12.51
CA LEU A 60 -15.60 -16.94 -12.60
C LEU A 60 -16.21 -17.17 -11.20
N PRO A 61 -17.55 -17.33 -11.08
CA PRO A 61 -18.24 -17.50 -9.80
C PRO A 61 -17.61 -18.53 -8.87
N GLU A 62 -17.22 -19.69 -9.41
CA GLU A 62 -16.63 -20.82 -8.69
C GLU A 62 -15.25 -20.50 -8.08
N HIS A 63 -14.54 -19.53 -8.64
CA HIS A 63 -13.18 -19.13 -8.21
C HIS A 63 -13.18 -17.88 -7.33
N ILE A 64 -14.34 -17.22 -7.12
CA ILE A 64 -14.42 -15.99 -6.31
C ILE A 64 -13.82 -16.20 -4.91
N LYS A 65 -14.11 -17.33 -4.26
CA LYS A 65 -13.62 -17.59 -2.89
C LYS A 65 -12.10 -17.76 -2.80
N ASP A 66 -11.47 -18.17 -3.89
CA ASP A 66 -10.03 -18.44 -3.94
C ASP A 66 -9.21 -17.19 -4.27
N PHE A 67 -9.79 -16.29 -5.07
CA PHE A 67 -9.10 -15.13 -5.63
C PHE A 67 -9.60 -13.78 -5.13
N VAL A 68 -10.75 -13.72 -4.44
CA VAL A 68 -11.38 -12.47 -4.06
C VAL A 68 -11.75 -12.47 -2.59
N ARG A 69 -11.35 -11.41 -1.89
CA ARG A 69 -11.75 -11.17 -0.50
C ARG A 69 -12.34 -9.77 -0.39
N LYS A 70 -13.48 -9.67 0.28
CA LYS A 70 -14.04 -8.38 0.70
C LYS A 70 -13.47 -8.06 2.08
N GLU A 71 -12.33 -7.39 2.08
CA GLU A 71 -11.68 -6.89 3.28
C GLU A 71 -11.73 -5.36 3.25
N PRO A 72 -11.89 -4.69 4.41
CA PRO A 72 -11.78 -3.24 4.47
C PRO A 72 -10.39 -2.81 3.99
N ILE A 73 -10.31 -1.63 3.36
CA ILE A 73 -9.02 -1.02 3.05
C ILE A 73 -8.25 -0.92 4.38
N PRO A 74 -6.99 -1.38 4.43
CA PRO A 74 -6.15 -1.22 5.60
C PRO A 74 -6.18 0.25 6.03
N GLU A 75 -6.50 0.49 7.29
CA GLU A 75 -6.49 1.85 7.82
C GLU A 75 -5.11 2.45 7.60
N LEU A 76 -5.09 3.60 6.92
CA LEU A 76 -3.88 4.35 6.65
C LEU A 76 -3.74 5.42 7.71
N LYS A 77 -2.53 5.56 8.25
CA LYS A 77 -2.18 6.59 9.21
C LYS A 77 -0.89 7.28 8.82
N ALA A 78 -0.63 8.43 9.43
CA ALA A 78 0.65 9.12 9.28
C ALA A 78 1.82 8.16 9.56
N ASP A 79 2.90 8.33 8.80
CA ASP A 79 4.10 7.50 8.79
C ASP A 79 3.93 6.09 8.21
N ASP A 80 2.73 5.65 7.79
CA ASP A 80 2.63 4.37 7.09
C ASP A 80 3.45 4.39 5.79
N LEU A 81 4.25 3.35 5.58
CA LEU A 81 4.91 3.12 4.30
C LEU A 81 3.92 2.57 3.28
N VAL A 82 3.96 3.17 2.11
CA VAL A 82 3.07 2.86 1.01
C VAL A 82 3.84 2.83 -0.30
N GLN A 83 3.29 2.15 -1.29
CA GLN A 83 3.75 2.19 -2.66
C GLN A 83 2.68 2.85 -3.50
N VAL A 84 3.08 3.89 -4.24
CA VAL A 84 2.16 4.68 -5.06
C VAL A 84 2.42 4.39 -6.52
N TRP A 85 1.36 4.09 -7.27
CA TRP A 85 1.45 3.91 -8.71
C TRP A 85 1.74 5.23 -9.42
N SER A 86 2.91 5.34 -10.03
CA SER A 86 3.30 6.48 -10.86
C SER A 86 2.99 6.19 -12.32
N VAL A 87 1.97 6.86 -12.87
CA VAL A 87 1.59 6.72 -14.28
C VAL A 87 2.74 7.14 -15.20
N SER A 88 3.40 8.26 -14.91
CA SER A 88 4.51 8.78 -15.74
C SER A 88 5.75 7.90 -15.72
N GLN A 89 6.01 7.19 -14.60
CA GLN A 89 7.15 6.28 -14.49
C GLN A 89 6.78 4.81 -14.76
N SER A 90 5.49 4.51 -14.95
CA SER A 90 4.95 3.15 -15.12
C SER A 90 5.48 2.15 -14.09
N LYS A 91 5.60 2.58 -12.84
CA LYS A 91 6.09 1.76 -11.72
C LYS A 91 5.49 2.18 -10.39
N LEU A 92 5.56 1.28 -9.42
CA LEU A 92 5.34 1.60 -8.02
C LEU A 92 6.54 2.37 -7.46
N VAL A 93 6.26 3.42 -6.71
CA VAL A 93 7.26 4.24 -6.05
C VAL A 93 7.02 4.16 -4.55
N ASP A 94 8.07 3.81 -3.81
CA ASP A 94 8.03 3.84 -2.35
C ASP A 94 7.77 5.26 -1.85
N SER A 95 6.94 5.36 -0.83
CA SER A 95 6.39 6.62 -0.35
C SER A 95 5.93 6.44 1.10
N SER A 96 5.62 7.55 1.77
CA SER A 96 5.04 7.54 3.12
C SER A 96 3.81 8.42 3.19
N VAL A 97 2.83 7.98 3.98
CA VAL A 97 1.66 8.77 4.31
C VAL A 97 2.07 9.95 5.19
N MET A 98 1.77 11.15 4.75
CA MET A 98 1.94 12.37 5.55
C MET A 98 0.77 12.55 6.50
N GLN A 99 -0.45 12.40 5.96
CA GLN A 99 -1.68 12.56 6.71
C GLN A 99 -2.85 11.92 5.96
N VAL A 100 -3.92 11.66 6.70
CA VAL A 100 -5.23 11.28 6.17
C VAL A 100 -6.22 12.36 6.58
N ALA A 101 -6.96 12.89 5.61
CA ALA A 101 -7.92 13.95 5.83
C ALA A 101 -9.07 13.45 6.71
N THR A 102 -9.32 14.11 7.83
CA THR A 102 -10.48 13.85 8.70
C THR A 102 -11.70 14.67 8.30
N GLU A 103 -11.48 15.75 7.55
CA GLU A 103 -12.49 16.68 7.04
C GLU A 103 -12.19 17.04 5.58
N ASN A 104 -13.05 17.84 4.95
CA ASN A 104 -12.79 18.33 3.60
C ASN A 104 -11.56 19.24 3.59
N VAL A 105 -10.58 18.96 2.74
CA VAL A 105 -9.37 19.76 2.59
C VAL A 105 -9.35 20.39 1.21
N THR A 106 -9.30 21.71 1.13
CA THR A 106 -9.07 22.42 -0.13
C THR A 106 -7.59 22.41 -0.45
N VAL A 107 -7.25 21.94 -1.65
CA VAL A 107 -5.88 21.92 -2.16
C VAL A 107 -5.82 22.72 -3.44
N ASP A 108 -4.84 23.63 -3.50
CA ASP A 108 -4.52 24.33 -4.73
C ASP A 108 -3.76 23.37 -5.66
N ALA A 109 -4.45 22.92 -6.70
CA ALA A 109 -3.87 22.15 -7.79
C ALA A 109 -3.81 23.04 -9.03
N ASN A 110 -2.67 23.70 -9.22
CA ASN A 110 -2.37 24.52 -10.41
C ASN A 110 -3.41 25.61 -10.68
N GLY A 111 -3.88 26.32 -9.64
CA GLY A 111 -4.83 27.43 -9.78
C GLY A 111 -6.30 27.01 -9.85
N THR A 112 -6.59 25.73 -9.62
CA THR A 112 -7.96 25.26 -9.34
C THR A 112 -8.01 24.63 -7.95
N ASP A 113 -8.85 25.20 -7.10
CA ASP A 113 -9.15 24.65 -5.79
C ASP A 113 -9.88 23.33 -5.97
N ARG A 114 -9.24 22.23 -5.59
CA ARG A 114 -9.86 20.91 -5.52
C ARG A 114 -10.17 20.61 -4.06
N VAL A 115 -11.38 20.15 -3.78
CA VAL A 115 -11.76 19.70 -2.43
C VAL A 115 -11.54 18.20 -2.33
N MET A 116 -10.70 17.80 -1.38
CA MET A 116 -10.44 16.41 -1.02
C MET A 116 -11.38 16.00 0.11
N LYS A 117 -12.11 14.90 -0.06
CA LYS A 117 -13.07 14.39 0.94
C LYS A 117 -12.38 13.69 2.13
N PRO A 118 -13.06 13.52 3.28
CA PRO A 118 -12.56 12.72 4.39
C PRO A 118 -12.12 11.32 3.93
N GLY A 119 -11.03 10.83 4.51
CA GLY A 119 -10.36 9.59 4.11
C GLY A 119 -9.38 9.76 2.95
N SER A 120 -9.29 10.95 2.32
CA SER A 120 -8.24 11.22 1.33
C SER A 120 -6.87 11.16 1.98
N VAL A 121 -5.88 10.63 1.25
CA VAL A 121 -4.54 10.38 1.77
C VAL A 121 -3.56 11.29 1.07
N GLN A 122 -2.79 12.06 1.85
CA GLN A 122 -1.65 12.79 1.33
C GLN A 122 -0.40 11.94 1.47
N VAL A 123 0.26 11.68 0.35
CA VAL A 123 1.51 10.93 0.30
C VAL A 123 2.66 11.86 -0.07
N GLN A 124 3.84 11.58 0.48
CA GLN A 124 5.09 12.26 0.14
C GLN A 124 5.97 11.34 -0.71
N PHE A 125 6.60 11.89 -1.75
CA PHE A 125 7.50 11.14 -2.63
C PHE A 125 8.66 12.00 -3.09
N GLN A 126 9.77 11.36 -3.45
CA GLN A 126 10.92 12.04 -4.02
C GLN A 126 10.65 12.46 -5.47
N THR A 127 10.96 13.71 -5.80
CA THR A 127 10.93 14.29 -7.15
C THR A 127 12.33 14.76 -7.56
N LYS A 128 12.48 15.21 -8.81
CA LYS A 128 13.74 15.80 -9.28
C LYS A 128 14.09 17.09 -8.56
N ASP A 129 13.08 17.84 -8.11
CA ASP A 129 13.22 19.17 -7.51
C ASP A 129 13.12 19.14 -5.97
N GLY A 130 13.12 17.94 -5.36
CA GLY A 130 12.98 17.74 -3.91
C GLY A 130 11.77 16.89 -3.54
N LEU A 131 11.15 17.17 -2.39
CA LEU A 131 9.99 16.42 -1.93
C LEU A 131 8.71 16.93 -2.60
N GLY A 132 7.95 16.01 -3.20
CA GLY A 132 6.63 16.27 -3.74
C GLY A 132 5.54 15.66 -2.86
N PHE A 133 4.32 16.20 -3.00
CA PHE A 133 3.15 15.72 -2.29
C PHE A 133 2.01 15.46 -3.28
N LYS A 134 1.19 14.45 -3.00
CA LYS A 134 0.01 14.13 -3.79
C LYS A 134 -1.11 13.68 -2.89
N TRP A 135 -2.32 14.13 -3.19
CA TRP A 135 -3.54 13.65 -2.58
C TRP A 135 -4.17 12.54 -3.42
N ILE A 136 -4.65 11.50 -2.76
CA ILE A 136 -5.36 10.37 -3.34
C ILE A 136 -6.70 10.26 -2.63
N GLU A 137 -7.80 10.39 -3.38
CA GLU A 137 -9.14 10.24 -2.83
C GLU A 137 -9.44 8.79 -2.46
N PRO A 138 -10.34 8.54 -1.47
CA PRO A 138 -10.71 7.21 -1.00
C PRO A 138 -11.00 6.20 -2.12
N ASP A 139 -11.82 6.60 -3.09
CA ASP A 139 -12.27 5.72 -4.18
C ASP A 139 -11.12 5.33 -5.12
N ASN A 140 -10.02 6.09 -5.09
CA ASN A 140 -8.83 5.85 -5.90
C ASN A 140 -7.73 5.12 -5.12
N ILE A 141 -7.82 5.00 -3.79
CA ILE A 141 -6.80 4.32 -2.98
C ILE A 141 -6.53 2.90 -3.52
N PRO A 142 -7.54 2.05 -3.78
CA PRO A 142 -7.28 0.67 -4.22
C PRO A 142 -6.61 0.57 -5.59
N LEU A 143 -6.64 1.64 -6.39
CA LEU A 143 -6.06 1.68 -7.73
C LEU A 143 -4.70 2.37 -7.79
N TYR A 144 -4.31 3.14 -6.77
CA TYR A 144 -3.10 3.95 -6.81
C TYR A 144 -2.16 3.76 -5.62
N LEU A 145 -2.60 3.14 -4.53
CA LEU A 145 -1.84 3.04 -3.29
C LEU A 145 -1.92 1.62 -2.73
N MET A 146 -0.77 1.06 -2.41
CA MET A 146 -0.66 -0.19 -1.66
C MET A 146 0.08 0.05 -0.35
N LYS A 147 -0.48 -0.43 0.76
CA LYS A 147 0.20 -0.39 2.06
C LYS A 147 1.33 -1.42 2.07
N VAL A 148 2.53 -1.01 2.50
CA VAL A 148 3.65 -1.95 2.67
C VAL A 148 3.36 -2.81 3.91
N PRO A 149 3.33 -4.14 3.77
CA PRO A 149 3.07 -5.02 4.91
C PRO A 149 4.21 -4.93 5.92
N ALA A 150 3.86 -4.99 7.21
CA ALA A 150 4.83 -5.15 8.27
C ALA A 150 5.48 -6.53 8.18
N VAL A 151 6.81 -6.57 8.28
CA VAL A 151 7.58 -7.80 8.33
C VAL A 151 8.28 -7.86 9.68
N GLU A 152 7.90 -8.82 10.52
CA GLU A 152 8.56 -9.03 11.81
C GLU A 152 10.02 -9.40 11.59
N GLN A 153 10.91 -8.60 12.15
CA GLN A 153 12.35 -8.76 12.04
C GLN A 153 12.98 -8.40 13.40
N THR A 154 13.98 -9.17 13.80
CA THR A 154 14.79 -8.89 14.98
C THR A 154 16.14 -8.36 14.57
N PHE A 155 16.57 -7.27 15.18
CA PHE A 155 17.85 -6.62 14.89
C PHE A 155 18.82 -6.77 16.05
N ALA A 156 20.11 -6.84 15.73
CA ALA A 156 21.20 -6.85 16.69
C ALA A 156 22.17 -5.69 16.45
N HIS A 157 22.98 -5.38 17.45
CA HIS A 157 24.06 -4.41 17.30
C HIS A 157 24.99 -4.82 16.14
N ASN A 158 25.36 -3.84 15.31
CA ASN A 158 26.13 -3.97 14.07
C ASN A 158 25.43 -4.70 12.91
N ASP A 159 24.12 -4.98 12.99
CA ASP A 159 23.37 -5.41 11.80
C ASP A 159 23.42 -4.31 10.72
N VAL A 160 23.79 -4.70 9.49
CA VAL A 160 23.69 -3.83 8.31
C VAL A 160 22.26 -3.88 7.80
N VAL A 161 21.65 -2.71 7.68
CA VAL A 161 20.23 -2.56 7.37
C VAL A 161 20.02 -1.46 6.34
N SER A 162 18.91 -1.56 5.61
CA SER A 162 18.31 -0.44 4.90
C SER A 162 17.25 0.20 5.79
N SER A 163 17.34 1.50 6.01
CA SER A 163 16.41 2.29 6.82
C SER A 163 15.69 3.32 5.97
N TRP A 164 14.38 3.45 6.16
CA TRP A 164 13.58 4.46 5.47
C TRP A 164 13.91 5.85 6.00
N TYR A 165 14.56 6.67 5.16
CA TYR A 165 14.95 8.02 5.52
C TYR A 165 13.90 9.03 5.07
N ARG A 166 12.97 9.34 5.99
CA ARG A 166 11.77 10.16 5.72
C ARG A 166 12.07 11.49 5.04
N LYS A 167 13.15 12.17 5.43
CA LYS A 167 13.50 13.52 4.90
C LYS A 167 13.81 13.53 3.40
N GLU A 168 14.19 12.38 2.84
CA GLU A 168 14.48 12.25 1.40
C GLU A 168 13.60 11.19 0.73
N CYS A 169 12.63 10.63 1.47
CA CYS A 169 11.67 9.66 0.97
C CYS A 169 12.34 8.48 0.22
N LEU A 170 13.40 7.93 0.81
CA LEU A 170 14.17 6.86 0.20
C LEU A 170 14.82 5.93 1.24
N TRP A 171 15.16 4.73 0.81
CA TRP A 171 15.92 3.77 1.60
C TRP A 171 17.41 4.13 1.63
N LYS A 172 17.99 4.29 2.82
CA LYS A 172 19.42 4.50 3.00
C LYS A 172 20.09 3.32 3.71
N PRO A 173 21.33 2.97 3.33
CA PRO A 173 22.13 2.05 4.10
C PRO A 173 22.42 2.65 5.48
N ALA A 174 22.33 1.82 6.51
CA ALA A 174 22.60 2.17 7.89
C ALA A 174 23.11 0.96 8.67
N VAL A 175 23.62 1.21 9.86
CA VAL A 175 24.05 0.17 10.80
C VAL A 175 23.29 0.32 12.10
N VAL A 176 22.77 -0.79 12.64
CA VAL A 176 22.11 -0.80 13.94
C VAL A 176 23.14 -0.58 15.05
N VAL A 177 22.94 0.48 15.83
CA VAL A 177 23.81 0.82 16.96
C VAL A 177 23.23 0.33 18.28
N GLU A 178 21.92 0.38 18.43
CA GLU A 178 21.27 0.04 19.69
C GLU A 178 19.85 -0.46 19.44
N VAL A 179 19.43 -1.47 20.20
CA VAL A 179 18.04 -1.94 20.23
C VAL A 179 17.58 -1.87 21.67
N LEU A 180 16.55 -1.07 21.94
CA LEU A 180 16.06 -0.85 23.30
C LEU A 180 15.28 -2.06 23.80
N LYS A 181 15.80 -2.69 24.86
CA LYS A 181 15.11 -3.77 25.57
C LYS A 181 14.04 -3.24 26.53
N GLU A 182 14.17 -1.99 26.95
CA GLU A 182 13.27 -1.26 27.85
C GLU A 182 13.18 0.20 27.41
N ALA A 183 12.07 0.87 27.76
CA ALA A 183 11.88 2.27 27.41
C ALA A 183 12.92 3.16 28.12
N LYS A 184 13.53 4.09 27.38
CA LYS A 184 14.61 4.94 27.88
C LYS A 184 14.67 6.26 27.11
N ASN A 185 14.89 7.38 27.81
CA ASN A 185 15.09 8.70 27.21
C ASN A 185 13.98 9.11 26.20
N GLY A 186 12.72 8.82 26.53
CA GLY A 186 11.58 9.11 25.66
C GLY A 186 11.43 8.18 24.46
N GLN A 187 12.21 7.10 24.39
CA GLN A 187 12.09 6.04 23.38
C GLN A 187 11.42 4.81 23.98
N GLU A 188 10.58 4.16 23.19
CA GLU A 188 9.83 2.97 23.60
C GLU A 188 10.68 1.71 23.53
N LYS A 189 10.26 0.69 24.28
CA LYS A 189 10.81 -0.67 24.16
C LYS A 189 10.66 -1.15 22.71
N GLY A 190 11.74 -1.67 22.14
CA GLY A 190 11.79 -2.13 20.75
C GLY A 190 12.20 -1.06 19.75
N ALA A 191 12.36 0.21 20.15
CA ALA A 191 12.94 1.22 19.27
C ALA A 191 14.39 0.87 18.91
N VAL A 192 14.78 1.18 17.68
CA VAL A 192 16.09 0.83 17.11
C VAL A 192 16.83 2.10 16.72
N LYS A 193 18.03 2.28 17.26
CA LYS A 193 18.93 3.35 16.86
C LYS A 193 19.76 2.89 15.68
N VAL A 194 19.71 3.64 14.59
CA VAL A 194 20.52 3.40 13.41
C VAL A 194 21.53 4.53 13.20
N LYS A 195 22.67 4.18 12.62
CA LYS A 195 23.73 5.12 12.21
C LYS A 195 23.83 5.14 10.70
N TYR A 196 23.71 6.34 10.15
CA TYR A 196 24.05 6.69 8.78
C TYR A 196 25.45 7.32 8.75
N GLU A 197 25.96 7.62 7.56
CA GLU A 197 27.18 8.42 7.40
C GLU A 197 27.04 9.82 8.00
N SER A 198 25.84 10.41 7.93
CA SER A 198 25.55 11.78 8.36
C SER A 198 25.20 11.93 9.84
N GLY A 199 24.97 10.83 10.57
CA GLY A 199 24.55 10.89 11.97
C GLY A 199 23.78 9.66 12.44
N THR A 200 23.06 9.79 13.55
CA THR A 200 22.24 8.70 14.12
C THR A 200 20.79 9.13 14.31
N GLU A 201 19.87 8.20 14.14
CA GLU A 201 18.43 8.43 14.31
C GLU A 201 17.77 7.24 15.02
N TRP A 202 16.67 7.49 15.73
CA TRP A 202 15.83 6.46 16.32
C TRP A 202 14.67 6.12 15.40
N VAL A 203 14.50 4.84 15.10
CA VAL A 203 13.28 4.28 14.51
C VAL A 203 12.38 3.83 15.64
N ARG A 204 11.16 4.38 15.69
CA ARG A 204 10.13 4.03 16.67
C ARG A 204 9.77 2.55 16.59
N ALA A 205 9.47 1.95 17.74
CA ALA A 205 9.15 0.53 17.86
C ALA A 205 8.04 0.08 16.90
N ASP A 206 6.99 0.90 16.74
CA ASP A 206 5.86 0.61 15.85
C ASP A 206 6.17 0.74 14.35
N LEU A 207 7.30 1.37 14.01
CA LEU A 207 7.76 1.55 12.63
C LEU A 207 8.87 0.57 12.24
N VAL A 208 9.53 -0.10 13.20
CA VAL A 208 10.67 -1.00 12.93
C VAL A 208 10.35 -2.06 11.87
N SER A 209 9.18 -2.69 11.95
CA SER A 209 8.78 -3.78 11.04
C SER A 209 8.48 -3.32 9.61
N THR A 210 8.38 -2.01 9.37
CA THR A 210 8.13 -1.45 8.04
C THR A 210 9.30 -0.61 7.54
N HIS A 211 9.95 0.15 8.43
CA HIS A 211 10.99 1.15 8.13
C HIS A 211 12.42 0.62 8.25
N LEU A 212 12.62 -0.63 8.69
CA LEU A 212 13.91 -1.30 8.70
C LEU A 212 13.83 -2.63 7.95
N LYS A 213 14.86 -2.90 7.15
CA LYS A 213 15.02 -4.15 6.41
C LYS A 213 16.46 -4.60 6.51
N LYS A 214 16.72 -5.88 6.78
CA LYS A 214 18.09 -6.42 6.71
C LYS A 214 18.59 -6.40 5.27
N ASP A 215 19.80 -5.87 5.06
CA ASP A 215 20.40 -5.89 3.72
C ASP A 215 20.65 -7.35 3.30
N GLY A 216 20.14 -7.73 2.13
CA GLY A 216 20.15 -9.11 1.63
C GLY A 216 18.76 -9.75 1.52
N GLN A 217 17.73 -9.20 2.16
CA GLN A 217 16.34 -9.48 1.80
C GLN A 217 15.93 -8.53 0.66
N LYS A 218 16.09 -8.99 -0.60
CA LYS A 218 15.26 -8.41 -1.67
C LYS A 218 13.80 -8.53 -1.19
N PRO A 219 12.94 -7.50 -1.30
CA PRO A 219 11.51 -7.77 -1.35
C PRO A 219 11.27 -8.87 -2.40
N PRO A 220 10.22 -9.70 -2.32
CA PRO A 220 9.92 -10.67 -3.37
C PRO A 220 9.58 -9.91 -4.65
N THR A 221 10.60 -9.37 -5.30
CA THR A 221 10.62 -8.99 -6.69
C THR A 221 10.71 -10.32 -7.40
N GLY A 222 9.54 -10.93 -7.57
CA GLY A 222 9.37 -12.02 -8.50
C GLY A 222 9.84 -11.46 -9.84
N SER A 223 11.07 -11.79 -10.23
CA SER A 223 11.54 -11.62 -11.59
C SER A 223 10.63 -12.44 -12.48
N CYS A 224 9.55 -11.84 -12.96
CA CYS A 224 8.65 -12.46 -13.89
C CYS A 224 9.15 -12.10 -15.29
N THR A 225 10.18 -12.82 -15.72
CA THR A 225 10.48 -13.01 -17.14
C THR A 225 9.44 -14.00 -17.65
N ILE A 226 8.44 -13.59 -18.43
CA ILE A 226 7.86 -14.48 -19.45
C ILE A 226 7.41 -13.65 -20.66
N CYS A 227 7.81 -14.16 -21.82
CA CYS A 227 7.34 -13.89 -23.17
C CYS A 227 5.83 -14.16 -23.36
#